data_AF-A0A821FA00-F1
#
_entry.id   AF-A0A821FA00-F1
#
_cell.length_a   1.000
_cell.length_b   1.000
_cell.length_c   1.000
_cell.angle_alpha   90.00
_cell.angle_beta   90.00
_cell.angle_gamma   90.00
#
_symmetry.space_group_name_H-M   'P 1'
#
loop_
_entity.id
_entity.type
_entity.pdbx_description
1 polymer ?
#
loop_
_entity_poly.entity_id
_entity_poly.type
_entity_poly.pdbx_seq_one_letter_code
_entity_poly.pdbx_strand_id
1 'polypeptide(L)'
;FDGLYPAYVALIRFSPRHLHPFRILAGLGDCNVCWSEDIYRSFGGLGILTQINLNKMSRGNWFMFEELIMGSGTLCHRCIQPNLQLSGGVELDASRLFRDKMYQQHGLVQPIVREKSSSEKRTSHDLLLAYVIDNQRFTSSDRTEINAAITEINNYTNSYLNKTLNSTTKLQWPLVHVSYLSYNQMKTLNLSSIQINSTPFNFQSSTYELSENDFIGQLKIFRQMDIHITGPGTRQMYQTFLSDGSVTINLGGIRPFGTENTERAYSSYLEQYMTSGTPYIKGLYYPINERHKGIKKNEVIKLIRQASQIILQGFSLPVNARDNLAPDGQLFVEMCENDKEFCSLVTMRTDDKHLACLDIWIEDFVHEHHQWQLEGFIDNGRNITCPFNHSLLHELREKYGIKHKQTNH
;
A
#
# COMPACT_ATOMS: atom_id res chain seq x y z
N PHE A 1 2.13 8.00 7.88
CA PHE A 1 2.02 6.54 8.03
C PHE A 1 3.20 6.01 8.84
N ASP A 2 4.43 6.20 8.36
CA ASP A 2 5.69 5.67 8.93
C ASP A 2 5.90 5.82 10.44
N GLY A 3 5.52 6.95 11.05
CA GLY A 3 5.60 7.12 12.50
C GLY A 3 4.34 6.69 13.25
N LEU A 4 3.17 7.08 12.73
CA LEU A 4 1.89 6.96 13.42
C LEU A 4 1.37 5.52 13.48
N TYR A 5 1.51 4.74 12.39
CA TYR A 5 1.00 3.37 12.35
C TYR A 5 1.74 2.46 13.34
N PRO A 6 3.09 2.39 13.36
CA PRO A 6 3.82 1.60 14.36
C PRO A 6 3.49 1.96 15.81
N ALA A 7 3.34 3.26 16.11
CA ALA A 7 2.96 3.73 17.43
C ALA A 7 1.55 3.24 17.82
N TYR A 8 0.62 3.25 16.86
CA TYR A 8 -0.74 2.76 17.09
C TYR A 8 -0.79 1.23 17.25
N VAL A 9 0.00 0.47 16.48
CA VAL A 9 0.14 -0.98 16.65
C VAL A 9 0.63 -1.31 18.06
N ALA A 10 1.61 -0.57 18.57
CA ALA A 10 2.06 -0.73 19.96
C ALA A 10 0.92 -0.48 20.96
N LEU A 11 0.11 0.56 20.74
CA LEU A 11 -1.03 0.89 21.59
C LEU A 11 -2.14 -0.17 21.57
N ILE A 12 -2.43 -0.79 20.41
CA ILE A 12 -3.46 -1.83 20.29
C ILE A 12 -3.17 -3.02 21.22
N ARG A 13 -1.89 -3.37 21.40
CA ARG A 13 -1.47 -4.48 22.29
C ARG A 13 -1.83 -4.24 23.76
N PHE A 14 -2.12 -3.01 24.16
CA PHE A 14 -2.58 -2.65 25.51
C PHE A 14 -4.08 -2.35 25.52
N SER A 15 -4.91 -3.28 25.01
CA SER A 15 -6.37 -3.14 25.05
C SER A 15 -6.89 -2.93 26.49
N PRO A 16 -7.87 -2.03 26.72
CA PRO A 16 -8.64 -1.24 25.76
C PRO A 16 -8.08 0.17 25.48
N ARG A 17 -6.80 0.46 25.76
CA ARG A 17 -6.24 1.82 25.69
C ARG A 17 -6.41 2.49 24.32
N HIS A 18 -6.29 1.75 23.23
CA HIS A 18 -6.45 2.25 21.87
C HIS A 18 -7.88 2.79 21.55
N LEU A 19 -8.89 2.33 22.29
CA LEU A 19 -10.29 2.76 22.15
C LEU A 19 -10.56 4.14 22.77
N HIS A 20 -9.73 4.57 23.72
CA HIS A 20 -9.86 5.88 24.36
C HIS A 20 -9.07 6.96 23.60
N PRO A 21 -9.42 8.24 23.76
CA PRO A 21 -8.56 9.34 23.34
C PRO A 21 -7.20 9.29 24.05
N PHE A 22 -6.13 9.60 23.35
CA PHE A 22 -4.76 9.65 23.86
C PHE A 22 -4.00 10.85 23.30
N ARG A 23 -2.97 11.28 24.04
CA ARG A 23 -2.07 12.34 23.58
C ARG A 23 -0.89 11.69 22.85
N ILE A 24 -0.54 12.20 21.67
CA ILE A 24 0.62 11.69 20.94
C ILE A 24 1.86 12.49 21.35
N LEU A 25 2.88 11.78 21.85
CA LEU A 25 4.21 12.34 22.01
C LEU A 25 4.98 12.18 20.70
N ALA A 26 5.43 13.27 20.09
CA ALA A 26 6.14 13.21 18.81
C ALA A 26 7.28 14.23 18.69
N GLY A 27 8.39 13.78 18.12
CA GLY A 27 9.49 14.63 17.66
C GLY A 27 9.22 15.21 16.27
N LEU A 28 8.10 15.94 16.11
CA LEU A 28 7.84 16.67 14.86
C LEU A 28 8.68 17.96 14.85
N GLY A 29 9.33 18.24 13.72
CA GLY A 29 9.97 19.54 13.50
C GLY A 29 8.95 20.66 13.32
N ASP A 30 9.37 21.90 13.58
CA ASP A 30 8.56 23.09 13.27
C ASP A 30 8.38 23.18 11.75
N CYS A 31 7.24 22.69 11.26
CA CYS A 31 6.89 22.75 9.85
C CYS A 31 5.55 23.45 9.68
N ASN A 32 5.60 24.73 9.32
CA ASN A 32 4.43 25.59 9.16
C ASN A 32 3.45 25.13 8.07
N VAL A 33 3.83 24.17 7.22
CA VAL A 33 3.02 23.68 6.08
C VAL A 33 2.74 22.18 6.18
N CYS A 34 3.20 21.49 7.24
CA CYS A 34 3.03 20.05 7.35
C CYS A 34 1.71 19.70 8.03
N TRP A 35 0.77 19.14 7.27
CA TRP A 35 -0.49 18.61 7.81
C TRP A 35 -0.30 17.43 8.78
N SER A 36 0.92 16.91 8.90
CA SER A 36 1.23 15.82 9.84
C SER A 36 0.85 16.18 11.27
N GLU A 37 1.01 17.43 11.71
CA GLU A 37 0.65 17.79 13.08
C GLU A 37 -0.86 17.69 13.30
N ASP A 38 -1.67 18.21 12.37
CA ASP A 38 -3.13 18.17 12.47
C ASP A 38 -3.66 16.73 12.38
N ILE A 39 -3.06 15.90 11.51
CA ILE A 39 -3.40 14.48 11.41
C ILE A 39 -3.09 13.76 12.72
N TYR A 40 -1.90 13.95 13.29
CA TYR A 40 -1.52 13.31 14.57
C TYR A 40 -2.40 13.81 15.71
N ARG A 41 -2.64 15.13 15.78
CA ARG A 41 -3.49 15.78 16.79
C ARG A 41 -4.90 15.21 16.76
N SER A 42 -5.49 15.10 15.57
CA SER A 42 -6.83 14.55 15.37
C SER A 42 -6.86 13.06 15.69
N PHE A 43 -5.92 12.27 15.17
CA PHE A 43 -5.87 10.82 15.39
C PHE A 43 -5.81 10.43 16.88
N GLY A 44 -5.06 11.18 17.69
CA GLY A 44 -5.01 10.94 19.15
C GLY A 44 -6.29 11.36 19.88
N GLY A 45 -6.96 12.42 19.43
CA GLY A 45 -8.17 12.97 20.07
C GLY A 45 -7.90 13.84 21.31
N LEU A 46 -6.75 13.69 21.99
CA LEU A 46 -6.29 14.62 23.05
C LEU A 46 -5.18 15.57 22.58
N GLY A 47 -4.89 15.52 21.29
CA GLY A 47 -3.88 16.32 20.63
C GLY A 47 -2.45 15.77 20.73
N ILE A 48 -1.49 16.65 20.47
CA ILE A 48 -0.08 16.30 20.35
C ILE A 48 0.76 17.05 21.39
N LEU A 49 1.77 16.37 21.93
CA LEU A 49 2.83 16.94 22.75
C LEU A 49 4.12 16.85 21.96
N THR A 50 4.61 18.00 21.48
CA THR A 50 5.83 18.04 20.67
C THR A 50 7.07 18.01 21.56
N GLN A 51 8.11 17.32 21.10
CA GLN A 51 9.40 17.31 21.79
C GLN A 51 9.98 18.73 21.95
N ILE A 52 9.74 19.62 20.98
CA ILE A 52 10.14 21.04 21.05
C ILE A 52 9.49 21.73 22.25
N ASN A 53 8.18 21.53 22.46
CA ASN A 53 7.47 22.11 23.59
C ASN A 53 7.93 21.51 24.92
N LEU A 54 8.14 20.20 24.97
CA LEU A 54 8.73 19.55 26.15
C LEU A 54 10.11 20.11 26.48
N ASN A 55 11.02 20.25 25.51
CA ASN A 55 12.36 20.80 25.72
C ASN A 55 12.33 22.26 26.19
N LYS A 56 11.36 23.07 25.72
CA LYS A 56 11.18 24.45 26.19
C LYS A 56 10.69 24.48 27.64
N MET A 57 9.77 23.58 27.99
CA MET A 57 9.18 23.48 29.33
C MET A 57 10.10 22.76 30.34
N SER A 58 11.05 21.94 29.88
CA SER A 58 11.96 21.13 30.72
C SER A 58 13.10 21.93 31.35
N ARG A 59 13.23 23.25 31.10
CA ARG A 59 14.30 24.09 31.65
C ARG A 59 14.21 24.17 33.19
N GLY A 60 14.78 23.16 33.85
CA GLY A 60 14.72 22.96 35.31
C GLY A 60 13.56 22.09 35.79
N ASN A 61 12.75 21.51 34.90
CA ASN A 61 11.58 20.70 35.27
C ASN A 61 11.68 19.28 34.71
N TRP A 62 11.24 18.31 35.51
CA TRP A 62 11.06 16.92 35.09
C TRP A 62 9.61 16.67 34.69
N PHE A 63 9.40 15.88 33.64
CA PHE A 63 8.08 15.37 33.28
C PHE A 63 7.92 13.96 33.81
N MET A 64 6.82 13.74 34.52
CA MET A 64 6.39 12.42 34.93
C MET A 64 5.15 12.05 34.12
N PHE A 65 5.21 10.91 33.43
CA PHE A 65 4.06 10.34 32.73
C PHE A 65 3.47 9.24 33.61
N GLU A 66 2.16 9.30 33.89
CA GLU A 66 1.46 8.23 34.61
C GLU A 66 1.47 6.92 33.79
N GLU A 67 1.30 7.04 32.48
CA GLU A 67 1.37 5.94 31.52
C GLU A 67 2.02 6.45 30.23
N LEU A 68 3.01 5.71 29.74
CA LEU A 68 3.68 5.99 28.48
C LEU A 68 3.82 4.68 27.70
N ILE A 69 3.15 4.59 26.56
CA ILE A 69 3.25 3.45 25.65
C ILE A 69 4.15 3.86 24.50
N MET A 70 5.26 3.13 24.33
CA MET A 70 6.24 3.34 23.27
C MET A 70 6.50 2.01 22.54
N GLY A 71 6.59 2.07 21.22
CA GLY A 71 6.99 0.92 20.40
C GLY A 71 8.49 0.66 20.49
N SER A 72 8.91 -0.61 20.39
CA SER A 72 10.31 -1.04 20.48
C SER A 72 11.12 -0.88 19.18
N GLY A 73 10.67 -0.03 18.24
CA GLY A 73 11.36 0.25 16.97
C GLY A 73 11.35 -0.88 15.93
N THR A 74 10.94 -2.10 16.30
CA THR A 74 10.80 -3.27 15.39
C THR A 74 9.47 -3.30 14.64
N LEU A 75 8.51 -2.45 15.02
CA LEU A 75 7.19 -2.33 14.39
C LEU A 75 7.21 -1.36 13.18
N CYS A 76 8.37 -1.10 12.60
CA CYS A 76 8.56 -0.07 11.58
C CYS A 76 8.05 -0.48 10.20
N HIS A 77 7.85 0.48 9.29
CA HIS A 77 7.39 0.21 7.94
C HIS A 77 8.43 -0.55 7.09
N ARG A 78 9.73 -0.33 7.30
CA ARG A 78 10.81 -1.05 6.56
C ARG A 78 11.29 -2.32 7.26
N CYS A 79 10.58 -2.79 8.28
CA CYS A 79 10.98 -3.96 9.04
C CYS A 79 10.52 -5.19 8.28
N ILE A 80 11.43 -5.81 7.51
CA ILE A 80 11.13 -7.08 6.84
C ILE A 80 10.90 -8.14 7.92
N GLN A 81 9.74 -8.78 7.84
CA GLN A 81 9.36 -9.91 8.68
C GLN A 81 9.42 -11.20 7.86
N PRO A 82 9.61 -12.37 8.47
CA PRO A 82 9.70 -13.64 7.74
C PRO A 82 8.49 -13.93 6.83
N ASN A 83 7.31 -13.45 7.23
CA ASN A 83 6.07 -13.60 6.50
C ASN A 83 5.78 -12.42 5.52
N LEU A 84 6.68 -11.45 5.43
CA LEU A 84 6.57 -10.22 4.65
C LEU A 84 5.22 -9.51 4.85
N GLN A 85 4.81 -9.34 6.10
CA GLN A 85 3.56 -8.64 6.47
C GLN A 85 3.84 -7.32 7.18
N LEU A 86 2.91 -6.38 7.03
CA LEU A 86 2.86 -5.20 7.89
C LEU A 86 2.66 -5.65 9.34
N SER A 87 3.55 -5.22 10.23
CA SER A 87 3.57 -5.63 11.64
C SER A 87 2.22 -5.37 12.32
N GLY A 88 1.62 -6.44 12.89
CA GLY A 88 0.32 -6.37 13.55
C GLY A 88 -0.89 -6.19 12.61
N GLY A 89 -0.67 -6.01 11.31
CA GLY A 89 -1.72 -5.75 10.33
C GLY A 89 -2.78 -6.85 10.29
N VAL A 90 -2.35 -8.12 10.26
CA VAL A 90 -3.26 -9.29 10.31
C VAL A 90 -3.48 -9.76 11.75
N GLU A 91 -2.40 -10.02 12.51
CA GLU A 91 -2.45 -10.59 13.88
C GLU A 91 -3.37 -9.80 14.82
N LEU A 92 -3.36 -8.47 14.72
CA LEU A 92 -4.10 -7.56 15.62
C LEU A 92 -5.22 -6.80 14.88
N ASP A 93 -5.50 -7.15 13.62
CA ASP A 93 -6.36 -6.37 12.71
C ASP A 93 -5.98 -4.86 12.68
N ALA A 94 -4.70 -4.55 12.90
CA ALA A 94 -4.27 -3.18 13.19
C ALA A 94 -4.43 -2.27 11.97
N SER A 95 -4.35 -2.80 10.74
CA SER A 95 -4.62 -2.03 9.53
C SER A 95 -6.07 -1.52 9.49
N ARG A 96 -7.04 -2.37 9.84
CA ARG A 96 -8.46 -2.02 9.91
C ARG A 96 -8.74 -1.05 11.06
N LEU A 97 -8.25 -1.35 12.26
CA LEU A 97 -8.42 -0.48 13.42
C LEU A 97 -7.80 0.91 13.20
N PHE A 98 -6.66 0.99 12.50
CA PHE A 98 -6.00 2.24 12.16
C PHE A 98 -6.82 3.05 11.16
N ARG A 99 -7.32 2.38 10.11
CA ARG A 99 -8.24 2.97 9.13
C ARG A 99 -9.47 3.53 9.81
N ASP A 100 -10.19 2.71 10.57
CA ASP A 100 -11.47 3.09 11.16
C ASP A 100 -11.32 4.24 12.15
N LYS A 101 -10.23 4.26 12.93
CA LYS A 101 -9.89 5.38 13.80
C LYS A 101 -9.58 6.65 13.00
N MET A 102 -8.85 6.57 11.88
CA MET A 102 -8.62 7.74 11.02
C MET A 102 -9.95 8.32 10.51
N TYR A 103 -10.86 7.51 9.98
CA TYR A 103 -12.16 8.01 9.54
C TYR A 103 -12.96 8.62 10.69
N GLN A 104 -13.03 7.93 11.83
CA GLN A 104 -13.78 8.38 13.01
C GLN A 104 -13.25 9.71 13.55
N GLN A 105 -11.93 9.83 13.77
CA GLN A 105 -11.33 11.03 14.36
C GLN A 105 -11.37 12.25 13.43
N HIS A 106 -11.55 12.02 12.12
CA HIS A 106 -11.76 13.08 11.14
C HIS A 106 -13.24 13.36 10.83
N GLY A 107 -14.18 12.79 11.61
CA GLY A 107 -15.62 13.05 11.45
C GLY A 107 -16.21 12.48 10.16
N LEU A 108 -15.55 11.47 9.58
CA LEU A 108 -15.98 10.85 8.33
C LEU A 108 -16.75 9.56 8.61
N VAL A 109 -17.76 9.29 7.78
CA VAL A 109 -18.42 7.98 7.79
C VAL A 109 -17.41 6.91 7.41
N GLN A 110 -17.41 5.83 8.17
CA GLN A 110 -16.48 4.71 8.04
C GLN A 110 -16.58 4.05 6.65
N PRO A 111 -15.49 3.40 6.20
CA PRO A 111 -15.49 2.58 4.99
C PRO A 111 -16.51 1.45 5.05
N ILE A 112 -16.90 0.95 3.87
CA ILE A 112 -17.84 -0.17 3.80
C ILE A 112 -17.16 -1.41 4.37
N VAL A 113 -17.76 -1.95 5.43
CA VAL A 113 -17.34 -3.22 6.05
C VAL A 113 -18.06 -4.38 5.37
N ARG A 114 -17.30 -5.43 5.06
CA ARG A 114 -17.77 -6.69 4.48
C ARG A 114 -17.19 -7.83 5.32
N GLU A 115 -18.02 -8.81 5.66
CA GLU A 115 -17.63 -9.83 6.64
C GLU A 115 -17.02 -11.07 5.99
N LYS A 116 -17.64 -11.56 4.92
CA LYS A 116 -17.33 -12.86 4.30
C LYS A 116 -16.80 -12.74 2.88
N SER A 117 -17.35 -11.82 2.09
CA SER A 117 -17.03 -11.69 0.66
C SER A 117 -16.94 -10.25 0.19
N SER A 118 -16.01 -9.97 -0.72
CA SER A 118 -15.90 -8.67 -1.40
C SER A 118 -17.15 -8.29 -2.22
N SER A 119 -17.92 -9.28 -2.68
CA SER A 119 -19.13 -9.08 -3.48
C SER A 119 -20.39 -8.85 -2.63
N GLU A 120 -20.26 -8.80 -1.31
CA GLU A 120 -21.38 -8.45 -0.44
C GLU A 120 -22.01 -7.13 -0.86
N LYS A 121 -23.32 -7.18 -1.11
CA LYS A 121 -24.17 -6.06 -1.55
C LYS A 121 -23.79 -5.52 -2.93
N ARG A 122 -23.08 -6.30 -3.76
CA ARG A 122 -22.75 -5.94 -5.13
C ARG A 122 -23.52 -6.77 -6.15
N THR A 123 -23.81 -6.18 -7.30
CA THR A 123 -24.36 -6.86 -8.47
C THR A 123 -23.42 -6.74 -9.68
N SER A 124 -23.58 -7.59 -10.68
CA SER A 124 -22.80 -7.52 -11.92
C SER A 124 -22.98 -6.21 -12.72
N HIS A 125 -24.01 -5.41 -12.38
CA HIS A 125 -24.35 -4.16 -13.04
C HIS A 125 -23.84 -2.94 -12.28
N ASP A 126 -23.27 -3.13 -11.09
CA ASP A 126 -22.75 -2.01 -10.30
C ASP A 126 -21.53 -1.41 -11.02
N LEU A 127 -21.48 -0.08 -11.05
CA LEU A 127 -20.34 0.65 -11.56
C LEU A 127 -19.24 0.69 -10.50
N LEU A 128 -18.08 0.14 -10.81
CA LEU A 128 -16.92 0.20 -9.94
C LEU A 128 -16.12 1.49 -10.15
N LEU A 129 -15.63 2.07 -9.07
CA LEU A 129 -14.78 3.26 -9.10
C LEU A 129 -13.31 2.87 -8.96
N ALA A 130 -12.54 3.12 -10.02
CA ALA A 130 -11.11 2.89 -10.07
C ALA A 130 -10.35 4.22 -10.12
N TYR A 131 -9.24 4.31 -9.38
CA TYR A 131 -8.40 5.48 -9.40
C TYR A 131 -6.94 5.09 -9.63
N VAL A 132 -6.35 5.65 -10.68
CA VAL A 132 -4.91 5.65 -10.87
C VAL A 132 -4.34 6.84 -10.12
N ILE A 133 -3.64 6.55 -9.03
CA ILE A 133 -2.88 7.55 -8.31
C ILE A 133 -1.54 7.69 -9.05
N ASP A 134 -1.27 8.90 -9.56
CA ASP A 134 -0.01 9.25 -10.21
C ASP A 134 1.18 8.78 -9.34
N ASN A 135 2.35 8.55 -9.89
CA ASN A 135 3.49 8.15 -9.07
C ASN A 135 4.77 8.67 -9.71
N GLN A 136 5.71 9.15 -8.89
CA GLN A 136 7.00 9.64 -9.39
C GLN A 136 7.83 8.55 -10.08
N ARG A 137 7.51 7.27 -9.84
CA ARG A 137 8.14 6.11 -10.48
C ARG A 137 7.59 5.79 -11.87
N PHE A 138 6.52 6.46 -12.30
CA PHE A 138 6.05 6.34 -13.67
C PHE A 138 6.87 7.25 -14.58
N THR A 139 7.31 6.74 -15.72
CA THR A 139 7.91 7.55 -16.79
C THR A 139 6.84 8.33 -17.55
N SER A 140 7.23 9.24 -18.45
CA SER A 140 6.28 9.89 -19.36
C SER A 140 5.59 8.86 -20.27
N SER A 141 6.35 7.88 -20.79
CA SER A 141 5.82 6.77 -21.59
C SER A 141 4.81 5.93 -20.81
N ASP A 142 5.12 5.60 -19.54
CA ASP A 142 4.19 4.85 -18.68
C ASP A 142 2.86 5.59 -18.53
N ARG A 143 2.89 6.92 -18.31
CA ARG A 143 1.68 7.74 -18.18
C ARG A 143 0.84 7.75 -19.47
N THR A 144 1.48 7.78 -20.64
CA THR A 144 0.79 7.69 -21.93
C THR A 144 0.03 6.37 -22.06
N GLU A 145 0.68 5.25 -21.74
CA GLU A 145 0.10 3.91 -21.81
C GLU A 145 -1.04 3.72 -20.80
N ILE A 146 -0.87 4.24 -19.58
CA ILE A 146 -1.91 4.28 -18.54
C ILE A 146 -3.11 5.10 -19.00
N ASN A 147 -2.91 6.32 -19.53
CA ASN A 147 -4.00 7.18 -19.99
C ASN A 147 -4.76 6.57 -21.18
N ALA A 148 -4.04 5.87 -22.07
CA ALA A 148 -4.66 5.12 -23.16
C ALA A 148 -5.53 3.97 -22.62
N ALA A 149 -5.09 3.27 -21.57
CA ALA A 149 -5.88 2.23 -20.90
C ALA A 149 -7.14 2.81 -20.23
N ILE A 150 -7.01 3.93 -19.52
CA ILE A 150 -8.13 4.67 -18.90
C ILE A 150 -9.17 5.05 -19.94
N THR A 151 -8.73 5.64 -21.05
CA THR A 151 -9.61 6.10 -22.13
C THR A 151 -10.39 4.93 -22.74
N GLU A 152 -9.74 3.78 -23.00
CA GLU A 152 -10.42 2.61 -23.55
C GLU A 152 -11.48 2.05 -22.60
N ILE A 153 -11.15 1.91 -21.31
CA ILE A 153 -12.10 1.39 -20.30
C ILE A 153 -13.29 2.33 -20.13
N ASN A 154 -13.04 3.63 -20.03
CA ASN A 154 -14.11 4.61 -19.87
C ASN A 154 -15.00 4.69 -21.12
N ASN A 155 -14.43 4.59 -22.33
CA ASN A 155 -15.21 4.55 -23.57
C ASN A 155 -16.12 3.32 -23.63
N TYR A 156 -15.62 2.15 -23.20
CA TYR A 156 -16.43 0.94 -23.08
C TYR A 156 -17.60 1.15 -22.10
N THR A 157 -17.31 1.61 -20.89
CA THR A 157 -18.31 1.86 -19.84
C THR A 157 -19.36 2.88 -20.29
N ASN A 158 -18.94 4.02 -20.85
CA ASN A 158 -19.83 5.06 -21.32
C ASN A 158 -20.68 4.60 -22.53
N SER A 159 -20.10 3.83 -23.45
CA SER A 159 -20.86 3.26 -24.58
C SER A 159 -21.95 2.32 -24.09
N TYR A 160 -21.69 1.52 -23.05
CA TYR A 160 -22.70 0.66 -22.45
C TYR A 160 -23.78 1.46 -21.72
N LEU A 161 -23.41 2.43 -20.88
CA LEU A 161 -24.35 3.26 -20.14
C LEU A 161 -25.25 4.11 -21.05
N ASN A 162 -24.76 4.54 -22.22
CA ASN A 162 -25.53 5.32 -23.20
C ASN A 162 -26.45 4.46 -24.08
N LYS A 163 -26.21 3.15 -24.20
CA LYS A 163 -27.16 2.26 -24.88
C LYS A 163 -28.38 2.15 -23.98
N THR A 164 -29.53 2.60 -24.47
CA THR A 164 -30.80 2.65 -23.73
C THR A 164 -31.10 1.32 -23.02
N LEU A 165 -31.72 1.43 -21.84
CA LEU A 165 -32.13 0.33 -20.93
C LEU A 165 -32.86 -0.86 -21.60
N ASN A 166 -33.34 -0.71 -22.84
CA ASN A 166 -34.00 -1.76 -23.61
C ASN A 166 -33.02 -2.71 -24.33
N SER A 167 -31.72 -2.47 -24.24
CA SER A 167 -30.71 -3.34 -24.84
C SER A 167 -30.38 -4.51 -23.90
N THR A 168 -30.79 -5.73 -24.27
CA THR A 168 -30.43 -6.98 -23.56
C THR A 168 -28.97 -7.41 -23.80
N THR A 169 -28.09 -6.47 -24.16
CA THR A 169 -26.71 -6.80 -24.52
C THR A 169 -25.97 -7.28 -23.28
N LYS A 170 -25.52 -8.53 -23.30
CA LYS A 170 -24.70 -9.10 -22.22
C LYS A 170 -23.43 -8.27 -22.06
N LEU A 171 -23.14 -7.84 -20.83
CA LEU A 171 -21.86 -7.22 -20.48
C LEU A 171 -20.71 -8.16 -20.87
N GLN A 172 -19.78 -7.63 -21.67
CA GLN A 172 -18.53 -8.33 -21.96
C GLN A 172 -17.61 -8.29 -20.74
N TRP A 173 -17.52 -7.14 -20.09
CA TRP A 173 -16.72 -6.92 -18.88
C TRP A 173 -17.53 -6.11 -17.85
N PRO A 174 -17.16 -6.17 -16.56
CA PRO A 174 -17.68 -5.28 -15.55
C PRO A 174 -17.58 -3.80 -15.92
N LEU A 175 -18.56 -3.01 -15.49
CA LEU A 175 -18.54 -1.56 -15.67
C LEU A 175 -17.56 -0.93 -14.67
N VAL A 176 -16.58 -0.19 -15.19
CA VAL A 176 -15.57 0.48 -14.38
C VAL A 176 -15.40 1.90 -14.88
N HIS A 177 -15.47 2.87 -13.97
CA HIS A 177 -15.05 4.24 -14.24
C HIS A 177 -13.66 4.46 -13.65
N VAL A 178 -12.69 4.80 -14.51
CA VAL A 178 -11.30 5.00 -14.11
C VAL A 178 -10.94 6.48 -14.17
N SER A 179 -10.43 7.02 -13.06
CA SER A 179 -9.95 8.40 -12.96
C SER A 179 -8.44 8.45 -12.68
N TYR A 180 -7.74 9.42 -13.26
CA TYR A 180 -6.32 9.67 -12.97
C TYR A 180 -6.20 10.81 -11.95
N LEU A 181 -5.55 10.56 -10.82
CA LEU A 181 -5.37 11.55 -9.76
C LEU A 181 -3.90 11.93 -9.62
N SER A 182 -3.59 13.18 -9.96
CA SER A 182 -2.35 13.81 -9.49
C SER A 182 -2.50 14.16 -8.01
N TYR A 183 -1.43 14.02 -7.23
CA TYR A 183 -1.48 14.26 -5.78
C TYR A 183 -1.90 15.69 -5.44
N ASN A 184 -1.37 16.66 -6.18
CA ASN A 184 -1.70 18.08 -6.01
C ASN A 184 -3.14 18.42 -6.47
N GLN A 185 -3.82 17.47 -7.12
CA GLN A 185 -5.18 17.59 -7.65
C GLN A 185 -6.19 16.78 -6.83
N MET A 186 -5.79 16.11 -5.74
CA MET A 186 -6.71 15.49 -4.79
C MET A 186 -7.41 16.53 -3.90
N LYS A 187 -7.87 17.63 -4.49
CA LYS A 187 -8.86 18.52 -3.89
C LYS A 187 -10.22 17.93 -4.18
N THR A 188 -11.18 18.11 -3.28
CA THR A 188 -12.52 17.51 -3.34
C THR A 188 -13.10 17.61 -4.75
N LEU A 189 -13.06 16.50 -5.50
CA LEU A 189 -13.78 16.40 -6.77
C LEU A 189 -15.24 16.62 -6.43
N ASN A 190 -15.87 17.60 -7.06
CA ASN A 190 -17.31 17.83 -6.95
C ASN A 190 -18.03 16.65 -7.65
N LEU A 191 -18.15 15.55 -6.92
CA LEU A 191 -18.82 14.30 -7.32
C LEU A 191 -20.30 14.51 -7.66
N SER A 192 -20.86 15.66 -7.30
CA SER A 192 -22.17 16.15 -7.73
C SER A 192 -22.32 16.24 -9.26
N SER A 193 -21.22 16.27 -10.03
CA SER A 193 -21.25 16.23 -11.50
C SER A 193 -21.43 14.82 -12.09
N ILE A 194 -21.24 13.76 -11.30
CA ILE A 194 -21.44 12.39 -11.74
C ILE A 194 -22.78 11.90 -11.15
N GLN A 195 -23.89 12.28 -11.79
CA GLN A 195 -25.20 11.69 -11.51
C GLN A 195 -25.24 10.24 -12.02
N ILE A 196 -24.57 9.32 -11.31
CA ILE A 196 -24.87 7.90 -11.43
C ILE A 196 -26.13 7.67 -10.61
N ASN A 197 -27.14 7.02 -11.20
CA ASN A 197 -28.32 6.48 -10.51
C ASN A 197 -27.91 5.36 -9.54
N SER A 198 -27.05 5.68 -8.58
CA SER A 198 -26.72 4.82 -7.46
C SER A 198 -27.91 4.83 -6.50
N THR A 199 -28.20 3.67 -5.92
CA THR A 199 -29.21 3.52 -4.88
C THR A 199 -28.96 4.58 -3.81
N PRO A 200 -29.95 5.42 -3.47
CA PRO A 200 -29.75 6.51 -2.52
C PRO A 200 -29.39 5.92 -1.16
N PHE A 201 -28.10 5.96 -0.83
CA PHE A 201 -27.63 5.69 0.52
C PHE A 201 -28.07 6.86 1.40
N ASN A 202 -28.89 6.56 2.40
CA ASN A 202 -29.42 7.55 3.32
C ASN A 202 -28.29 8.04 4.26
N PHE A 203 -27.53 9.03 3.80
CA PHE A 203 -26.50 9.69 4.60
C PHE A 203 -27.18 10.71 5.52
N GLN A 204 -27.33 10.35 6.80
CA GLN A 204 -27.40 11.37 7.84
C GLN A 204 -25.99 11.97 7.94
N SER A 205 -25.84 13.19 7.40
CA SER A 205 -24.64 14.00 7.59
C SER A 205 -24.35 14.13 9.08
N SER A 206 -23.14 13.78 9.51
CA SER A 206 -22.74 14.01 10.89
C SER A 206 -22.71 15.51 11.14
N THR A 207 -23.23 15.95 12.27
CA THR A 207 -23.40 17.39 12.59
C THR A 207 -22.08 18.15 12.80
N TYR A 208 -20.92 17.53 12.54
CA TYR A 208 -19.59 18.07 12.80
C TYR A 208 -18.56 17.69 11.72
N GLU A 209 -18.86 17.91 10.43
CA GLU A 209 -17.79 17.84 9.41
C GLU A 209 -16.76 18.95 9.69
N LEU A 210 -15.53 18.54 9.99
CA LEU A 210 -14.37 19.43 10.12
C LEU A 210 -14.13 20.17 8.80
N SER A 211 -13.53 21.37 8.87
CA SER A 211 -13.17 22.15 7.68
C SER A 211 -12.38 21.28 6.70
N GLU A 212 -12.83 21.19 5.44
CA GLU A 212 -12.18 20.36 4.45
C GLU A 212 -10.71 20.77 4.26
N ASN A 213 -9.80 19.83 4.56
CA ASN A 213 -8.41 19.90 4.12
C ASN A 213 -8.15 18.81 3.07
N ASP A 214 -7.04 18.92 2.35
CA ASP A 214 -6.70 17.99 1.27
C ASP A 214 -6.66 16.52 1.76
N PHE A 215 -6.28 16.27 3.03
CA PHE A 215 -6.28 14.91 3.60
C PHE A 215 -7.69 14.35 3.83
N ILE A 216 -8.62 15.15 4.34
CA ILE A 216 -10.03 14.77 4.48
C ILE A 216 -10.63 14.47 3.10
N GLY A 217 -10.32 15.31 2.11
CA GLY A 217 -10.70 15.06 0.71
C GLY A 217 -10.17 13.72 0.18
N GLN A 218 -8.90 13.41 0.47
CA GLN A 218 -8.30 12.12 0.14
C GLN A 218 -9.05 10.95 0.79
N LEU A 219 -9.33 11.00 2.10
CA LEU A 219 -10.07 9.94 2.78
C LEU A 219 -11.47 9.74 2.19
N LYS A 220 -12.18 10.81 1.83
CA LYS A 220 -13.50 10.71 1.16
C LYS A 220 -13.39 9.94 -0.17
N ILE A 221 -12.33 10.18 -0.96
CA ILE A 221 -12.04 9.45 -2.21
C ILE A 221 -11.73 7.97 -1.93
N PHE A 222 -10.80 7.68 -1.01
CA PHE A 222 -10.40 6.28 -0.71
C PHE A 222 -11.56 5.43 -0.17
N ARG A 223 -12.50 6.04 0.56
CA ARG A 223 -13.70 5.35 1.05
C ARG A 223 -14.55 4.78 -0.09
N GLN A 224 -14.67 5.52 -1.19
CA GLN A 224 -15.50 5.18 -2.34
C GLN A 224 -14.76 4.35 -3.40
N MET A 225 -13.45 4.18 -3.24
CA MET A 225 -12.60 3.51 -4.21
C MET A 225 -12.73 1.99 -4.13
N ASP A 226 -13.10 1.39 -5.25
CA ASP A 226 -13.15 -0.07 -5.40
C ASP A 226 -11.82 -0.64 -5.88
N ILE A 227 -11.15 0.08 -6.79
CA ILE A 227 -9.88 -0.32 -7.38
C ILE A 227 -8.86 0.80 -7.20
N HIS A 228 -7.87 0.57 -6.36
CA HIS A 228 -6.72 1.45 -6.17
C HIS A 228 -5.58 1.04 -7.10
N ILE A 229 -5.02 1.96 -7.88
CA ILE A 229 -3.96 1.65 -8.84
C ILE A 229 -2.81 2.61 -8.62
N THR A 230 -1.61 2.12 -8.32
CA THR A 230 -0.44 2.97 -8.11
C THR A 230 0.86 2.21 -8.34
N GLY A 231 1.99 2.91 -8.27
CA GLY A 231 3.33 2.32 -8.18
C GLY A 231 3.84 2.29 -6.75
N PRO A 232 5.04 1.75 -6.50
CA PRO A 232 5.62 1.67 -5.17
C PRO A 232 5.90 3.06 -4.56
N GLY A 233 6.08 3.08 -3.23
CA GLY A 233 6.34 4.26 -2.41
C GLY A 233 5.14 4.69 -1.55
N THR A 234 5.21 5.90 -1.01
CA THR A 234 4.22 6.44 -0.04
C THR A 234 2.77 6.34 -0.53
N ARG A 235 2.53 6.43 -1.84
CA ARG A 235 1.19 6.38 -2.42
C ARG A 235 0.54 4.99 -2.26
N GLN A 236 1.32 3.92 -2.23
CA GLN A 236 0.84 2.57 -1.94
C GLN A 236 0.33 2.43 -0.50
N MET A 237 0.83 3.23 0.45
CA MET A 237 0.42 3.13 1.86
C MET A 237 -1.05 3.50 2.08
N TYR A 238 -1.64 4.32 1.20
CA TYR A 238 -3.04 4.72 1.28
C TYR A 238 -4.02 3.58 1.03
N GLN A 239 -3.58 2.44 0.51
CA GLN A 239 -4.46 1.28 0.33
C GLN A 239 -5.05 0.77 1.65
N THR A 240 -4.41 1.07 2.78
CA THR A 240 -4.96 0.78 4.12
C THR A 240 -6.28 1.51 4.37
N PHE A 241 -6.55 2.62 3.67
CA PHE A 241 -7.78 3.40 3.83
C PHE A 241 -8.95 2.96 2.94
N LEU A 242 -8.77 1.91 2.14
CA LEU A 242 -9.81 1.35 1.29
C LEU A 242 -10.89 0.63 2.10
N SER A 243 -12.08 0.54 1.50
CA SER A 243 -13.17 -0.29 2.00
C SER A 243 -12.84 -1.79 1.91
N ASP A 244 -13.53 -2.59 2.71
CA ASP A 244 -13.38 -4.05 2.65
C ASP A 244 -13.83 -4.57 1.28
N GLY A 245 -13.12 -5.55 0.73
CA GLY A 245 -13.44 -6.09 -0.59
C GLY A 245 -12.92 -5.25 -1.77
N SER A 246 -12.18 -4.16 -1.51
CA SER A 246 -11.48 -3.42 -2.57
C SER A 246 -10.25 -4.18 -3.09
N VAL A 247 -9.80 -3.86 -4.29
CA VAL A 247 -8.59 -4.38 -4.91
C VAL A 247 -7.54 -3.27 -5.04
N THR A 248 -6.28 -3.58 -4.76
CA THR A 248 -5.13 -2.70 -5.02
C THR A 248 -4.27 -3.31 -6.12
N ILE A 249 -3.92 -2.52 -7.13
CA ILE A 249 -3.07 -2.89 -8.26
C ILE A 249 -1.76 -2.12 -8.13
N ASN A 250 -0.66 -2.83 -7.92
CA ASN A 250 0.68 -2.25 -7.92
C ASN A 250 1.32 -2.42 -9.29
N LEU A 251 1.50 -1.30 -9.99
CA LEU A 251 2.11 -1.23 -11.32
C LEU A 251 3.63 -1.36 -11.30
N GLY A 252 4.26 -1.42 -10.13
CA GLY A 252 5.70 -1.56 -9.97
C GLY A 252 6.51 -0.32 -10.35
N GLY A 253 7.75 -0.30 -9.91
CA GLY A 253 8.80 0.61 -10.30
C GLY A 253 9.92 -0.15 -11.03
N ILE A 254 10.90 0.60 -11.49
CA ILE A 254 12.11 0.06 -12.12
C ILE A 254 13.29 0.32 -11.18
N ARG A 255 14.10 -0.71 -10.96
CA ARG A 255 15.36 -0.61 -10.21
C ARG A 255 16.52 -1.23 -10.98
N PRO A 256 17.77 -0.76 -10.75
CA PRO A 256 18.12 0.45 -10.02
C PRO A 256 17.53 1.71 -10.68
N PHE A 257 17.26 2.75 -9.90
CA PHE A 257 16.69 3.99 -10.45
C PHE A 257 17.64 4.59 -11.51
N GLY A 258 17.11 5.10 -12.62
CA GLY A 258 17.92 5.66 -13.70
C GLY A 258 18.52 4.62 -14.65
N THR A 259 18.17 3.34 -14.51
CA THR A 259 18.61 2.25 -15.40
C THR A 259 17.50 1.78 -16.33
N GLU A 260 16.46 2.58 -16.52
CA GLU A 260 15.31 2.22 -17.34
C GLU A 260 15.75 1.81 -18.76
N ASN A 261 15.18 0.71 -19.27
CA ASN A 261 15.53 0.12 -20.58
C ASN A 261 16.95 -0.49 -20.69
N THR A 262 17.67 -0.67 -19.59
CA THR A 262 18.94 -1.40 -19.58
C THR A 262 18.75 -2.88 -19.24
N GLU A 263 19.79 -3.68 -19.46
CA GLU A 263 19.79 -5.09 -19.04
C GLU A 263 19.84 -5.26 -17.52
N ARG A 264 20.32 -4.24 -16.80
CA ARG A 264 20.41 -4.21 -15.33
C ARG A 264 19.08 -3.87 -14.66
N ALA A 265 18.10 -3.40 -15.43
CA ALA A 265 16.78 -3.04 -14.91
C ALA A 265 15.98 -4.29 -14.53
N TYR A 266 15.44 -4.28 -13.31
CA TYR A 266 14.47 -5.23 -12.81
C TYR A 266 13.25 -4.51 -12.21
N SER A 267 12.19 -5.28 -12.05
CA SER A 267 10.91 -4.80 -11.55
C SER A 267 10.91 -4.79 -10.03
N SER A 268 10.26 -3.80 -9.42
CA SER A 268 10.17 -3.71 -7.98
C SER A 268 8.80 -3.22 -7.55
N TYR A 269 8.21 -3.84 -6.53
CA TYR A 269 6.91 -3.46 -5.98
C TYR A 269 7.00 -2.90 -4.55
N LEU A 270 8.20 -2.94 -3.96
CA LEU A 270 8.60 -2.41 -2.66
C LEU A 270 7.61 -2.78 -1.55
N GLU A 271 6.74 -1.85 -1.16
CA GLU A 271 5.91 -1.93 0.05
C GLU A 271 4.75 -2.96 -0.04
N GLN A 272 4.97 -4.13 -0.66
CA GLN A 272 4.02 -5.24 -0.76
C GLN A 272 3.55 -5.75 0.60
N TYR A 273 4.39 -5.62 1.64
CA TYR A 273 4.03 -5.95 3.02
C TYR A 273 2.78 -5.17 3.50
N MET A 274 2.53 -3.99 2.93
CA MET A 274 1.32 -3.23 3.19
C MET A 274 0.07 -3.99 2.71
N THR A 275 0.15 -4.67 1.58
CA THR A 275 -0.99 -5.38 0.97
C THR A 275 -1.23 -6.70 1.70
N SER A 276 -0.16 -7.46 1.96
CA SER A 276 -0.23 -8.70 2.74
C SER A 276 -0.69 -8.47 4.18
N GLY A 277 -0.39 -7.30 4.75
CA GLY A 277 -0.82 -6.89 6.09
C GLY A 277 -2.22 -6.24 6.16
N THR A 278 -2.93 -6.15 5.04
CA THR A 278 -4.28 -5.56 4.98
C THR A 278 -5.28 -6.64 4.57
N PRO A 279 -5.83 -7.42 5.53
CA PRO A 279 -6.57 -8.64 5.25
C PRO A 279 -7.94 -8.42 4.60
N TYR A 280 -8.39 -7.17 4.47
CA TYR A 280 -9.68 -6.82 3.88
C TYR A 280 -9.59 -6.35 2.42
N ILE A 281 -8.41 -6.30 1.82
CA ILE A 281 -8.22 -5.96 0.41
C ILE A 281 -7.47 -7.08 -0.33
N LYS A 282 -7.63 -7.15 -1.65
CA LYS A 282 -6.88 -8.07 -2.51
C LYS A 282 -5.81 -7.34 -3.33
N GLY A 283 -4.60 -7.87 -3.36
CA GLY A 283 -3.48 -7.36 -4.16
C GLY A 283 -3.43 -7.97 -5.56
N LEU A 284 -3.16 -7.14 -6.57
CA LEU A 284 -2.74 -7.53 -7.92
C LEU A 284 -1.48 -6.76 -8.31
N TYR A 285 -0.67 -7.37 -9.17
CA TYR A 285 0.64 -6.86 -9.52
C TYR A 285 0.85 -6.90 -11.03
N TYR A 286 1.47 -5.85 -11.56
CA TYR A 286 1.89 -5.83 -12.96
C TYR A 286 2.92 -6.94 -13.22
N PRO A 287 2.94 -7.64 -14.37
CA PRO A 287 3.83 -8.77 -14.57
C PRO A 287 5.32 -8.46 -14.33
N ILE A 288 5.97 -9.22 -13.44
CA ILE A 288 7.34 -8.95 -12.96
C ILE A 288 8.38 -8.97 -14.08
N ASN A 289 8.21 -9.83 -15.09
CA ASN A 289 9.14 -9.93 -16.22
C ASN A 289 8.88 -8.89 -17.33
N GLU A 290 7.86 -8.05 -17.19
CA GLU A 290 7.48 -7.06 -18.19
C GLU A 290 7.68 -5.62 -17.71
N ARG A 291 7.59 -5.37 -16.39
CA ARG A 291 7.61 -4.00 -15.87
C ARG A 291 8.89 -3.22 -16.19
N HIS A 292 10.06 -3.86 -16.20
CA HIS A 292 11.33 -3.22 -16.59
C HIS A 292 11.39 -2.77 -18.07
N LYS A 293 10.48 -3.27 -18.92
CA LYS A 293 10.32 -2.88 -20.33
C LYS A 293 9.31 -1.74 -20.54
N GLY A 294 8.87 -1.11 -19.45
CA GLY A 294 7.82 -0.10 -19.42
C GLY A 294 6.41 -0.69 -19.30
N ILE A 295 5.49 0.14 -18.84
CA ILE A 295 4.07 -0.22 -18.72
C ILE A 295 3.45 -0.30 -20.12
N LYS A 296 2.60 -1.30 -20.35
CA LYS A 296 1.85 -1.51 -21.59
C LYS A 296 0.37 -1.35 -21.30
N LYS A 297 -0.32 -0.59 -22.16
CA LYS A 297 -1.76 -0.36 -22.11
C LYS A 297 -2.55 -1.65 -21.90
N ASN A 298 -2.29 -2.68 -22.70
CA ASN A 298 -3.07 -3.92 -22.67
C ASN A 298 -2.95 -4.67 -21.33
N GLU A 299 -1.78 -4.62 -20.69
CA GLU A 299 -1.59 -5.22 -19.36
C GLU A 299 -2.32 -4.42 -18.27
N VAL A 300 -2.32 -3.08 -18.35
CA VAL A 300 -3.11 -2.23 -17.43
C VAL A 300 -4.60 -2.55 -17.56
N ILE A 301 -5.10 -2.65 -18.80
CA ILE A 301 -6.49 -3.01 -19.07
C ILE A 301 -6.83 -4.38 -18.49
N LYS A 302 -5.97 -5.38 -18.73
CA LYS A 302 -6.14 -6.74 -18.21
C LYS A 302 -6.22 -6.75 -16.69
N LEU A 303 -5.34 -6.05 -16.00
CA LEU A 303 -5.34 -5.96 -14.53
C LEU A 303 -6.61 -5.30 -13.99
N ILE A 304 -7.08 -4.21 -14.61
CA ILE A 304 -8.32 -3.53 -14.17
C ILE A 304 -9.54 -4.44 -14.38
N ARG A 305 -9.60 -5.18 -15.50
CA ARG A 305 -10.66 -6.16 -15.74
C ARG A 305 -10.60 -7.33 -14.76
N GLN A 306 -9.41 -7.82 -14.45
CA GLN A 306 -9.24 -8.87 -13.45
C GLN A 306 -9.68 -8.39 -12.07
N ALA A 307 -9.29 -7.19 -11.67
CA ALA A 307 -9.71 -6.57 -10.41
C ALA A 307 -11.24 -6.46 -10.33
N SER A 308 -11.88 -5.94 -11.37
CA SER A 308 -13.33 -5.77 -11.39
C SER A 308 -14.09 -7.10 -11.34
N GLN A 309 -13.60 -8.12 -12.04
CA GLN A 309 -14.15 -9.47 -11.97
C GLN A 309 -14.03 -10.05 -10.56
N ILE A 310 -12.86 -9.96 -9.93
CA ILE A 310 -12.61 -10.46 -8.57
C ILE A 310 -13.54 -9.78 -7.55
N ILE A 311 -13.72 -8.46 -7.65
CA ILE A 311 -14.61 -7.71 -6.75
C ILE A 311 -16.06 -8.21 -6.87
N LEU A 312 -16.56 -8.35 -8.10
CA LEU A 312 -17.96 -8.71 -8.35
C LEU A 312 -18.25 -10.20 -8.13
N GLN A 313 -17.30 -11.08 -8.42
CA GLN A 313 -17.44 -12.52 -8.16
C GLN A 313 -17.32 -12.83 -6.67
N GLY A 314 -16.52 -12.06 -5.93
CA GLY A 314 -16.27 -12.27 -4.52
C GLY A 314 -14.93 -12.96 -4.28
N PHE A 315 -14.16 -12.44 -3.33
CA PHE A 315 -13.05 -13.16 -2.68
C PHE A 315 -13.29 -13.23 -1.18
N SER A 316 -12.77 -14.28 -0.54
CA SER A 316 -12.94 -14.54 0.89
C SER A 316 -12.22 -13.51 1.76
N LEU A 317 -12.87 -13.10 2.84
CA LEU A 317 -12.30 -12.26 3.89
C LEU A 317 -12.14 -13.08 5.19
N PRO A 318 -11.01 -12.94 5.92
CA PRO A 318 -9.80 -12.22 5.55
C PRO A 318 -9.06 -12.87 4.37
N VAL A 319 -8.37 -12.06 3.57
CA VAL A 319 -7.48 -12.54 2.50
C VAL A 319 -6.23 -13.13 3.13
N ASN A 320 -5.81 -14.30 2.63
CA ASN A 320 -4.53 -14.89 3.02
C ASN A 320 -3.39 -13.94 2.63
N ALA A 321 -2.55 -13.59 3.60
CA ALA A 321 -1.45 -12.64 3.40
C ALA A 321 -0.49 -13.05 2.27
N ARG A 322 -0.21 -14.35 2.11
CA ARG A 322 0.67 -14.87 1.05
C ARG A 322 0.06 -14.69 -0.34
N ASP A 323 -1.27 -14.83 -0.46
CA ASP A 323 -1.99 -14.58 -1.71
C ASP A 323 -2.06 -13.09 -2.08
N ASN A 324 -1.65 -12.20 -1.18
CA ASN A 324 -1.57 -10.76 -1.36
C ASN A 324 -0.15 -10.28 -1.65
N LEU A 325 0.81 -11.18 -1.85
CA LEU A 325 2.17 -10.87 -2.28
C LEU A 325 2.33 -11.11 -3.78
N ALA A 326 3.18 -10.30 -4.42
CA ALA A 326 3.67 -10.56 -5.77
C ALA A 326 4.65 -11.75 -5.76
N PRO A 327 5.04 -12.27 -6.95
CA PRO A 327 5.88 -13.48 -7.03
C PRO A 327 7.21 -13.41 -6.26
N ASP A 328 7.89 -12.26 -6.26
CA ASP A 328 9.12 -12.00 -5.50
C ASP A 328 8.89 -11.99 -3.98
N GLY A 329 7.76 -11.45 -3.53
CA GLY A 329 7.35 -11.51 -2.12
C GLY A 329 7.01 -12.93 -1.67
N GLN A 330 6.32 -13.71 -2.50
CA GLN A 330 6.03 -15.12 -2.20
C GLN A 330 7.32 -15.96 -2.15
N LEU A 331 8.24 -15.72 -3.08
CA LEU A 331 9.58 -16.30 -3.08
C LEU A 331 10.32 -15.98 -1.79
N PHE A 332 10.34 -14.71 -1.37
CA PHE A 332 11.02 -14.28 -0.15
C PHE A 332 10.50 -15.02 1.10
N VAL A 333 9.18 -15.16 1.23
CA VAL A 333 8.57 -15.90 2.35
C VAL A 333 9.00 -17.36 2.32
N GLU A 334 8.96 -18.00 1.16
CA GLU A 334 9.40 -19.39 1.02
C GLU A 334 10.90 -19.57 1.27
N MET A 335 11.72 -18.60 0.88
CA MET A 335 13.14 -18.59 1.20
C MET A 335 13.34 -18.54 2.73
N CYS A 336 12.59 -17.70 3.44
CA CYS A 336 12.67 -17.65 4.91
C CYS A 336 12.19 -18.95 5.59
N GLU A 337 11.20 -19.63 5.01
CA GLU A 337 10.68 -20.92 5.50
C GLU A 337 11.72 -22.04 5.37
N ASN A 338 12.52 -22.03 4.30
CA ASN A 338 13.47 -23.10 3.97
C ASN A 338 14.92 -22.80 4.40
N ASP A 339 15.33 -21.53 4.45
CA ASP A 339 16.66 -21.07 4.84
C ASP A 339 16.57 -20.18 6.09
N LYS A 340 16.72 -20.81 7.27
CA LYS A 340 16.65 -20.12 8.57
C LYS A 340 17.80 -19.15 8.78
N GLU A 341 18.96 -19.39 8.18
CA GLU A 341 20.12 -18.52 8.29
C GLU A 341 19.87 -17.24 7.49
N PHE A 342 19.42 -17.37 6.24
CA PHE A 342 18.95 -16.23 5.43
C PHE A 342 17.84 -15.46 6.15
N CYS A 343 16.82 -16.15 6.67
CA CYS A 343 15.74 -15.50 7.40
C CYS A 343 16.28 -14.66 8.57
N SER A 344 17.13 -15.25 9.40
CA SER A 344 17.77 -14.55 10.53
C SER A 344 18.63 -13.37 10.07
N LEU A 345 19.35 -13.51 8.95
CA LEU A 345 20.18 -12.47 8.36
C LEU A 345 19.34 -11.23 8.00
N VAL A 346 18.19 -11.42 7.36
CA VAL A 346 17.38 -10.32 6.79
C VAL A 346 16.31 -9.78 7.73
N THR A 347 15.95 -10.50 8.81
CA THR A 347 14.88 -10.06 9.73
C THR A 347 15.36 -9.70 11.13
N MET A 348 16.49 -10.24 11.61
CA MET A 348 16.96 -9.94 12.96
C MET A 348 17.88 -8.72 13.01
N ARG A 349 17.37 -7.65 13.63
CA ARG A 349 18.16 -6.48 14.00
C ARG A 349 19.05 -6.80 15.21
N THR A 350 20.33 -6.53 15.08
CA THR A 350 21.30 -6.60 16.18
C THR A 350 22.21 -5.39 16.06
N ASP A 351 22.67 -4.85 17.19
CA ASP A 351 23.55 -3.67 17.22
C ASP A 351 24.89 -3.91 16.51
N ASP A 352 25.26 -5.18 16.29
CA ASP A 352 26.58 -5.63 15.82
C ASP A 352 26.59 -6.19 14.38
N LYS A 353 25.48 -6.10 13.63
CA LYS A 353 25.42 -6.63 12.25
C LYS A 353 25.80 -5.56 11.23
N HIS A 354 26.57 -5.95 10.21
CA HIS A 354 26.78 -5.16 9.01
C HIS A 354 25.42 -4.81 8.37
N LEU A 355 25.02 -3.54 8.48
CA LEU A 355 23.75 -3.01 7.96
C LEU A 355 23.51 -3.32 6.47
N ALA A 356 24.56 -3.66 5.73
CA ALA A 356 24.51 -3.99 4.30
C ALA A 356 23.52 -5.12 3.95
N CYS A 357 23.31 -6.11 4.82
CA CYS A 357 22.36 -7.21 4.58
C CYS A 357 20.99 -7.00 5.27
N LEU A 358 20.84 -5.93 6.06
CA LEU A 358 19.63 -5.65 6.86
C LEU A 358 18.74 -4.56 6.24
N ASP A 359 19.32 -3.58 5.54
CA ASP A 359 18.56 -2.53 4.84
C ASP A 359 18.31 -2.93 3.38
N ILE A 360 17.51 -3.98 3.19
CA ILE A 360 17.24 -4.52 1.86
C ILE A 360 15.83 -4.23 1.42
N TRP A 361 15.69 -4.10 0.11
CA TRP A 361 14.43 -4.38 -0.54
C TRP A 361 14.50 -5.83 -1.03
N ILE A 362 13.42 -6.58 -0.86
CA ILE A 362 13.37 -8.01 -1.21
C ILE A 362 13.81 -8.26 -2.65
N GLU A 363 13.55 -7.30 -3.55
CA GLU A 363 13.87 -7.39 -4.97
C GLU A 363 15.37 -7.32 -5.25
N ASP A 364 16.15 -6.67 -4.39
CA ASP A 364 17.61 -6.66 -4.51
C ASP A 364 18.17 -8.06 -4.29
N PHE A 365 17.66 -8.79 -3.30
CA PHE A 365 17.96 -10.19 -3.08
C PHE A 365 17.42 -11.07 -4.22
N VAL A 366 16.13 -10.91 -4.57
CA VAL A 366 15.48 -11.73 -5.60
C VAL A 366 16.12 -11.53 -6.97
N HIS A 367 16.78 -10.41 -7.24
CA HIS A 367 17.51 -10.18 -8.50
C HIS A 367 19.04 -10.26 -8.36
N GLU A 368 19.56 -10.74 -7.23
CA GLU A 368 21.01 -10.84 -6.94
C GLU A 368 21.73 -9.53 -7.29
N HIS A 369 21.23 -8.41 -6.77
CA HIS A 369 21.79 -7.10 -7.00
C HIS A 369 22.85 -6.77 -5.93
N HIS A 370 24.00 -6.24 -6.33
CA HIS A 370 25.09 -5.81 -5.44
C HIS A 370 25.58 -6.93 -4.49
N GLN A 371 25.50 -6.74 -3.16
CA GLN A 371 26.00 -7.65 -2.14
C GLN A 371 25.32 -9.03 -2.14
N TRP A 372 24.23 -9.17 -2.90
CA TRP A 372 23.50 -10.41 -3.12
C TRP A 372 24.03 -11.23 -4.30
N GLN A 373 25.03 -10.73 -5.04
CA GLN A 373 25.73 -11.50 -6.07
C GLN A 373 26.63 -12.55 -5.44
N LEU A 374 26.88 -13.66 -6.16
CA LEU A 374 27.81 -14.72 -5.75
C LEU A 374 29.20 -14.18 -5.37
N GLU A 375 29.68 -13.17 -6.12
CA GLU A 375 30.99 -12.55 -5.89
C GLU A 375 30.93 -11.35 -4.92
N GLY A 376 29.73 -10.92 -4.54
CA GLY A 376 29.49 -9.71 -3.76
C GLY A 376 29.61 -8.42 -4.54
N PHE A 377 29.75 -7.32 -3.82
CA PHE A 377 29.96 -5.97 -4.37
C PHE A 377 31.11 -5.27 -3.65
N ILE A 378 31.96 -4.57 -4.41
CA ILE A 378 33.07 -3.80 -3.84
C ILE A 378 32.59 -2.39 -3.49
N ASP A 379 32.50 -2.10 -2.19
CA ASP A 379 32.22 -0.76 -1.67
C ASP A 379 33.45 -0.23 -0.93
N ASN A 380 34.00 0.91 -1.38
CA ASN A 380 35.19 1.54 -0.81
C ASN A 380 36.39 0.57 -0.63
N GLY A 381 36.60 -0.31 -1.61
CA GLY A 381 37.69 -1.31 -1.61
C GLY A 381 37.44 -2.51 -0.69
N ARG A 382 36.28 -2.60 -0.03
CA ARG A 382 35.86 -3.76 0.74
C ARG A 382 34.87 -4.58 -0.07
N ASN A 383 35.10 -5.89 -0.17
CA ASN A 383 34.09 -6.78 -0.74
C ASN A 383 33.00 -7.04 0.29
N ILE A 384 31.75 -6.73 -0.05
CA ILE A 384 30.56 -6.95 0.76
C ILE A 384 29.76 -8.08 0.12
N THR A 385 29.57 -9.15 0.89
CA THR A 385 28.77 -10.32 0.51
C THR A 385 27.73 -10.59 1.59
N CYS A 386 26.54 -11.01 1.19
CA CYS A 386 25.51 -11.52 2.09
C CYS A 386 25.38 -13.04 1.91
N PRO A 387 25.58 -13.85 2.97
CA PRO A 387 25.50 -15.30 2.84
C PRO A 387 24.05 -15.76 2.74
N PHE A 388 23.73 -16.56 1.72
CA PHE A 388 22.46 -17.28 1.58
C PHE A 388 22.57 -18.44 0.57
N ASN A 389 21.58 -19.32 0.54
CA ASN A 389 21.53 -20.42 -0.42
C ASN A 389 21.12 -19.97 -1.84
N HIS A 390 22.10 -19.64 -2.69
CA HIS A 390 21.87 -19.24 -4.09
C HIS A 390 21.15 -20.32 -4.92
N SER A 391 21.47 -21.60 -4.71
CA SER A 391 20.82 -22.70 -5.43
C SER A 391 19.33 -22.75 -5.14
N LEU A 392 18.94 -22.59 -3.88
CA LEU A 392 17.53 -22.50 -3.48
C LEU A 392 16.85 -21.25 -4.08
N LEU A 393 17.52 -20.09 -4.07
CA LEU A 393 16.98 -18.89 -4.73
C LEU A 393 16.66 -19.15 -6.21
N HIS A 394 17.57 -19.80 -6.94
CA HIS A 394 17.39 -20.08 -8.37
C HIS A 394 16.23 -21.06 -8.62
N GLU A 395 16.11 -22.11 -7.81
CA GLU A 395 14.95 -23.03 -7.84
C GLU A 395 13.64 -22.28 -7.61
N LEU A 396 13.58 -21.42 -6.58
CA LEU A 396 12.37 -20.67 -6.27
C LEU A 396 12.04 -19.63 -7.35
N ARG A 397 13.04 -19.02 -8.00
CA ARG A 397 12.79 -18.13 -9.14
C ARG A 397 12.12 -18.86 -10.29
N GLU A 398 12.57 -20.07 -10.62
CA GLU A 398 11.92 -20.90 -11.64
C GLU A 398 10.48 -21.23 -11.24
N LYS A 399 10.27 -21.66 -9.98
CA LYS A 399 8.93 -21.94 -9.42
C LYS A 399 7.97 -20.76 -9.55
N TYR A 400 8.44 -19.55 -9.26
CA TYR A 400 7.65 -18.32 -9.31
C TYR A 400 7.68 -17.61 -10.66
N GLY A 401 8.31 -18.21 -11.66
CA GLY A 401 8.39 -17.69 -13.03
C GLY A 401 9.16 -16.36 -13.14
N ILE A 402 10.12 -16.10 -12.25
CA ILE A 402 10.96 -14.90 -12.26
C ILE A 402 12.18 -15.18 -13.14
N LYS A 403 12.27 -14.49 -14.28
CA LYS A 403 13.35 -14.71 -15.24
C LYS A 403 14.63 -14.03 -14.76
N HIS A 404 15.68 -14.83 -14.58
CA HIS A 404 17.03 -14.32 -14.41
C HIS A 404 17.62 -13.96 -15.77
N LYS A 405 18.03 -12.70 -15.95
CA LYS A 405 18.96 -12.38 -17.03
C LYS A 405 20.35 -12.71 -16.52
N GLN A 406 20.92 -13.82 -16.99
CA GLN A 406 22.37 -14.02 -16.82
C GLN A 406 23.05 -12.83 -17.50
N THR A 407 23.60 -11.93 -16.70
CA THR A 407 24.58 -10.98 -17.20
C THR A 407 25.82 -11.80 -17.54
N ASN A 408 26.07 -12.02 -18.82
CA ASN A 408 27.37 -12.52 -19.25
C ASN A 408 28.41 -11.51 -18.76
N HIS A 409 29.16 -11.91 -17.73
CA HIS A 409 30.22 -11.10 -17.13
C HIS A 409 31.45 -11.07 -18.03
#